data_AF-A0A1G7YXJ0-F1
#
_entry.id   AF-A0A1G7YXJ0-F1
#
_cell.length_a   1.000
_cell.length_b   1.000
_cell.length_c   1.000
_cell.angle_alpha   90.00
_cell.angle_beta   90.00
_cell.angle_gamma   90.00
#
_symmetry.space_group_name_H-M   'P 1'
#
loop_
_entity.id
_entity.type
_entity.pdbx_description
1 polymer ?
#
loop_
_entity_poly.entity_id
_entity_poly.type
_entity_poly.pdbx_seq_one_letter_code
_entity_poly.pdbx_strand_id
1 'polypeptide(L)'
;MANHQFQECIDACLSCAQVCTHCATACLQEENVAHLRKCIQLDMECAAICRAAAEVMTLVSDFSAHMCRVCADACSACANECEEHAAMGDQDQMLWSTLD
;
A
#
# COMPACT_ATOMS: atom_id res chain seq x y z
N MET A 1 -7.99 -27.79 -10.23
CA MET A 1 -7.59 -26.37 -10.28
C MET A 1 -8.29 -25.70 -9.11
N ALA A 2 -7.54 -25.23 -8.12
CA ALA A 2 -8.15 -24.50 -7.01
C ALA A 2 -8.66 -23.17 -7.56
N ASN A 3 -9.97 -22.94 -7.50
CA ASN A 3 -10.53 -21.62 -7.70
C ASN A 3 -10.16 -20.80 -6.47
N HIS A 4 -9.04 -20.07 -6.56
CA HIS A 4 -8.53 -19.30 -5.44
C HIS A 4 -9.30 -17.99 -5.43
N GLN A 5 -10.45 -18.00 -4.75
CA GLN A 5 -11.46 -16.93 -4.65
C GLN A 5 -10.87 -15.53 -4.46
N PHE A 6 -9.66 -15.44 -3.89
CA PHE A 6 -8.99 -14.20 -3.54
C PHE A 6 -7.72 -13.91 -4.33
N GLN A 7 -7.35 -14.68 -5.37
CA GLN A 7 -6.03 -14.57 -5.99
C GLN A 7 -5.70 -13.14 -6.45
N GLU A 8 -6.62 -12.49 -7.17
CA GLU A 8 -6.44 -11.11 -7.64
C GLU A 8 -6.24 -10.13 -6.47
N CYS A 9 -6.98 -10.32 -5.38
CA CYS A 9 -6.87 -9.46 -4.19
C CYS A 9 -5.56 -9.72 -3.43
N ILE A 10 -5.11 -10.98 -3.35
CA ILE A 10 -3.82 -11.35 -2.77
C ILE A 10 -2.68 -10.68 -3.54
N ASP A 11 -2.69 -10.82 -4.87
CA ASP A 11 -1.63 -10.26 -5.73
C ASP A 11 -1.60 -8.72 -5.62
N ALA A 12 -2.78 -8.08 -5.63
CA ALA A 12 -2.90 -6.64 -5.44
C ALA A 12 -2.39 -6.17 -4.06
N CYS A 13 -2.74 -6.89 -2.98
CA CYS A 13 -2.27 -6.57 -1.64
C CYS A 13 -0.75 -6.69 -1.53
N LEU A 14 -0.16 -7.76 -2.07
CA LEU A 14 1.29 -7.95 -2.04
C LEU A 14 2.02 -6.89 -2.85
N SER A 15 1.51 -6.53 -4.03
CA SER A 15 2.04 -5.42 -4.84
C SER A 15 1.96 -4.09 -4.10
N CYS A 16 0.79 -3.75 -3.56
CA CYS A 16 0.57 -2.52 -2.78
C CYS A 16 1.50 -2.46 -1.56
N ALA A 17 1.72 -3.57 -0.85
CA ALA A 17 2.63 -3.60 0.28
C ALA A 17 4.09 -3.30 -0.09
N GLN A 18 4.55 -3.76 -1.27
CA GLN A 18 5.90 -3.45 -1.78
C GLN A 18 6.00 -1.96 -2.12
N VAL A 19 5.00 -1.45 -2.84
CA VAL A 19 4.88 -0.04 -3.22
C VAL A 19 4.89 0.88 -2.01
N CYS A 20 4.04 0.65 -1.01
CA CYS A 20 3.98 1.51 0.18
C CYS A 20 5.27 1.41 1.00
N THR A 21 5.89 0.22 1.10
CA THR A 21 7.21 0.09 1.76
C THR A 21 8.28 0.92 1.04
N HIS A 22 8.25 0.93 -0.29
CA HIS A 22 9.15 1.74 -1.11
C HIS A 22 8.86 3.24 -0.93
N CYS A 23 7.59 3.67 -0.99
CA CYS A 23 7.18 5.06 -0.83
C CYS A 23 7.59 5.61 0.54
N ALA A 24 7.37 4.87 1.64
CA ALA A 24 7.86 5.25 2.96
C ALA A 24 9.38 5.46 2.99
N THR A 25 10.13 4.59 2.31
CA THR A 25 11.60 4.68 2.24
C THR A 25 12.05 5.89 1.41
N ALA A 26 11.38 6.18 0.30
CA ALA A 26 11.63 7.36 -0.53
C ALA A 26 11.31 8.64 0.25
N CYS A 27 10.16 8.72 0.91
CA CYS A 27 9.76 9.85 1.75
C CYS A 27 10.75 10.15 2.89
N LEU A 28 11.47 9.14 3.40
CA LEU A 28 12.51 9.33 4.42
C LEU A 28 13.80 9.97 3.86
N GLN A 29 14.00 9.94 2.54
CA GLN A 29 15.17 10.51 1.86
C GLN A 29 14.94 11.95 1.39
N GLU A 30 13.70 12.42 1.43
CA GLU A 30 13.33 13.79 1.06
C GLU A 30 13.90 14.85 2.00
N GLU A 31 14.28 16.00 1.43
CA GLU A 31 14.90 17.10 2.18
C GLU A 31 14.01 17.62 3.31
N ASN A 32 12.69 17.55 3.14
CA ASN A 32 11.70 18.02 4.11
C ASN A 32 10.75 16.90 4.59
N VAL A 33 11.34 15.86 5.19
CA VAL A 33 10.63 14.73 5.81
C VAL A 33 9.55 15.13 6.83
N ALA A 34 9.62 16.33 7.41
CA ALA A 34 8.65 16.78 8.41
C ALA A 34 7.23 16.88 7.84
N HIS A 35 7.08 17.24 6.56
CA HIS A 35 5.77 17.27 5.89
C HIS A 35 5.29 15.89 5.45
N LEU A 36 6.18 14.90 5.37
CA LEU A 36 5.87 13.54 4.90
C LEU A 36 5.59 12.55 6.03
N ARG A 37 5.63 12.98 7.29
CA ARG A 37 5.44 12.10 8.45
C ARG A 37 4.13 11.30 8.39
N LYS A 38 3.06 11.92 7.90
CA LYS A 38 1.75 11.28 7.76
C LYS A 38 1.74 10.28 6.59
N CYS A 39 2.32 10.64 5.44
CA CYS A 39 2.55 9.71 4.33
C CYS A 39 3.33 8.48 4.77
N ILE A 40 4.49 8.67 5.41
CA ILE A 40 5.33 7.58 5.93
C ILE A 40 4.55 6.67 6.90
N GLN A 41 3.77 7.25 7.81
CA GLN A 41 2.97 6.48 8.75
C GLN A 41 1.91 5.64 8.02
N LEU A 42 1.16 6.23 7.10
CA LEU A 42 0.11 5.56 6.34
C LEU A 42 0.68 4.49 5.39
N ASP A 43 1.82 4.74 4.77
CA ASP A 43 2.54 3.76 3.95
C ASP A 43 2.92 2.51 4.74
N MET A 44 3.49 2.69 5.94
CA MET A 44 3.87 1.58 6.81
C MET A 44 2.64 0.79 7.28
N GLU A 45 1.57 1.48 7.67
CA GLU A 45 0.30 0.87 8.06
C GLU A 45 -0.34 0.09 6.91
N CYS A 46 -0.45 0.72 5.73
CA CYS A 46 -0.98 0.11 4.53
C CYS A 46 -0.20 -1.15 4.16
N ALA A 47 1.13 -1.09 4.14
CA ALA A 47 1.96 -2.25 3.84
C ALA A 47 1.78 -3.40 4.85
N ALA A 48 1.67 -3.09 6.14
CA ALA A 48 1.42 -4.10 7.18
C ALA A 48 0.04 -4.75 7.03
N ILE A 49 -1.00 -3.95 6.80
CA ILE A 49 -2.38 -4.42 6.64
C ILE A 49 -2.53 -5.23 5.35
N CYS A 50 -1.96 -4.78 4.24
CA CYS A 50 -1.95 -5.51 2.97
C CYS A 50 -1.31 -6.90 3.10
N ARG A 51 -0.15 -7.00 3.79
CA ARG A 51 0.48 -8.30 4.08
C ARG A 51 -0.41 -9.21 4.91
N ALA A 52 -1.04 -8.67 5.96
CA ALA A 52 -1.97 -9.43 6.79
C ALA A 52 -3.23 -9.89 6.01
N ALA A 53 -3.78 -9.02 5.15
CA ALA A 53 -4.91 -9.35 4.30
C ALA A 53 -4.59 -10.49 3.32
N ALA A 54 -3.44 -10.42 2.64
CA ALA A 54 -2.97 -11.47 1.75
C ALA A 54 -2.83 -12.82 2.48
N GLU A 55 -2.27 -12.82 3.68
CA GLU A 55 -2.11 -14.03 4.50
C GLU A 55 -3.46 -14.61 4.94
N VAL A 56 -4.37 -13.78 5.48
CA VAL A 56 -5.72 -14.22 5.91
C VAL A 56 -6.52 -14.79 4.75
N MET A 57 -6.44 -14.16 3.56
CA MET A 57 -7.09 -14.67 2.34
C MET A 57 -6.48 -15.99 1.86
N THR A 58 -5.17 -16.16 1.95
CA THR A 58 -4.46 -17.41 1.61
C THR A 58 -4.90 -18.57 2.50
N LEU A 59 -5.21 -18.29 3.76
CA LEU A 59 -5.72 -19.27 4.72
C LEU A 59 -7.20 -19.63 4.50
N VAL A 60 -7.89 -18.96 3.57
CA VAL A 60 -9.34 -19.11 3.32
C VAL A 60 -10.13 -18.92 4.62
N SER A 61 -9.74 -17.90 5.40
CA SER A 61 -10.34 -17.63 6.71
C SER A 61 -11.75 -17.03 6.59
N ASP A 62 -12.64 -17.33 7.55
CA ASP A 62 -13.92 -16.64 7.70
C ASP A 62 -13.75 -15.12 7.97
N PHE A 63 -12.57 -14.69 8.41
CA PHE A 63 -12.24 -13.28 8.62
C PHE A 63 -11.81 -12.54 7.34
N SER A 64 -11.64 -13.23 6.21
CA SER A 64 -11.12 -12.63 4.97
C SER A 64 -11.90 -11.39 4.56
N ALA A 65 -13.23 -11.45 4.57
CA ALA A 65 -14.07 -10.30 4.19
C ALA A 65 -13.93 -9.11 5.15
N HIS A 66 -13.74 -9.35 6.44
CA HIS A 66 -13.49 -8.29 7.42
C HIS A 66 -12.10 -7.66 7.21
N MET A 67 -11.09 -8.49 6.99
CA MET A 67 -9.72 -8.01 6.74
C MET A 67 -9.62 -7.23 5.43
N CYS A 68 -10.30 -7.66 4.36
CA CYS A 68 -10.35 -6.92 3.10
C CYS A 68 -10.94 -5.51 3.25
N ARG A 69 -11.93 -5.32 4.14
CA ARG A 69 -12.50 -3.98 4.40
C ARG A 69 -11.48 -3.06 5.08
N VAL A 70 -10.81 -3.57 6.12
CA VAL A 70 -9.73 -2.81 6.79
C VAL A 70 -8.60 -2.48 5.81
N CYS A 71 -8.25 -3.43 4.94
CA CYS A 71 -7.27 -3.21 3.87
C CYS A 71 -7.71 -2.12 2.90
N ALA A 72 -8.96 -2.15 2.42
CA ALA A 72 -9.47 -1.13 1.50
C ALA A 72 -9.48 0.27 2.12
N ASP A 73 -9.85 0.39 3.41
CA ASP A 73 -9.84 1.65 4.14
C ASP A 73 -8.40 2.19 4.28
N ALA A 74 -7.45 1.33 4.62
CA ALA A 74 -6.02 1.69 4.73
C ALA A 74 -5.43 2.10 3.37
N CYS A 75 -5.70 1.33 2.30
CA CYS A 75 -5.26 1.66 0.94
C CYS A 75 -5.81 3.01 0.49
N SER A 76 -7.08 3.30 0.79
CA SER A 76 -7.72 4.57 0.43
C SER A 76 -7.13 5.75 1.19
N ALA A 77 -6.88 5.59 2.49
CA ALA A 77 -6.23 6.62 3.30
C ALA A 77 -4.79 6.90 2.82
N CYS A 78 -4.03 5.85 2.51
CA CYS A 78 -2.67 5.94 1.99
C CYS A 78 -2.65 6.63 0.63
N ALA A 79 -3.46 6.19 -0.33
CA ALA A 79 -3.51 6.75 -1.68
C ALA A 79 -3.83 8.25 -1.67
N ASN A 80 -4.82 8.67 -0.87
CA ASN A 80 -5.17 10.09 -0.76
C ASN A 80 -3.99 10.94 -0.25
N GLU A 81 -3.25 10.45 0.74
CA GLU A 81 -2.07 11.18 1.27
C GLU A 81 -0.93 11.21 0.25
N CYS A 82 -0.65 10.09 -0.43
CA CYS A 82 0.37 10.02 -1.48
C CYS A 82 0.04 10.97 -2.65
N GLU A 83 -1.23 11.08 -3.04
CA GLU A 83 -1.69 11.99 -4.10
C GLU A 83 -1.55 13.46 -3.70
N GLU A 84 -1.90 13.82 -2.46
CA GLU A 84 -1.68 15.17 -1.93
C GLU A 84 -0.20 15.56 -1.99
N HIS A 85 0.68 14.63 -1.63
CA HIS A 85 2.13 14.80 -1.74
C HIS A 85 2.62 14.95 -3.19
N ALA A 86 2.18 14.08 -4.11
CA ALA A 86 2.58 14.12 -5.52
C ALA A 86 2.14 15.44 -6.20
N ALA A 87 0.97 15.97 -5.83
CA ALA A 87 0.48 17.26 -6.33
C ALA A 87 1.31 18.46 -5.85
N MET A 88 2.09 18.32 -4.77
CA MET A 88 2.96 19.37 -4.23
C MET A 88 4.32 19.48 -4.93
N GLY A 89 4.55 18.67 -5.97
CA GLY A 89 5.66 18.84 -6.91
C GLY A 89 6.86 17.93 -6.67
N ASP A 90 6.65 16.70 -6.19
CA ASP A 90 7.74 15.76 -6.02
C ASP A 90 8.15 15.10 -7.36
N GLN A 91 9.46 15.01 -7.59
CA GLN A 91 10.07 14.66 -8.88
C GLN A 91 10.12 13.15 -9.17
N ASP A 92 9.46 12.34 -8.35
CA ASP A 92 9.51 10.88 -8.45
C ASP A 92 8.52 10.27 -9.46
N GLN A 93 7.80 11.09 -10.22
CA GLN A 93 6.96 10.64 -11.33
C GLN A 93 7.75 9.84 -12.40
N MET A 94 9.09 9.95 -12.42
CA MET A 94 9.94 9.24 -13.37
C MET A 94 10.27 7.79 -12.96
N LEU A 95 10.31 7.45 -11.67
CA LEU A 95 10.65 6.12 -11.16
C LEU A 95 9.54 5.08 -11.38
N TRP A 96 8.28 5.51 -11.42
CA TRP A 96 7.12 4.65 -11.66
C TRP A 96 6.89 4.32 -13.14
N SER A 97 7.45 5.11 -14.07
CA SER A 97 7.35 4.86 -15.51
C SER A 97 8.26 3.73 -16.03
N THR A 98 9.16 3.23 -15.18
CA THR A 98 10.16 2.21 -15.53
C THR A 98 9.90 0.85 -14.87
N LEU A 99 8.80 0.69 -14.13
CA LEU A 99 8.39 -0.55 -13.46
C LEU A 99 7.21 -1.27 -14.14
N ASP A 100 6.79 -0.81 -15.33
CA ASP A 100 5.95 -1.56 -16.28
C ASP A 100 6.80 -2.48 -17.19
#